data_AF-A0A7C4X768-F1
#
_entry.id   AF-A0A7C4X768-F1
#
_cell.length_a   1.000
_cell.length_b   1.000
_cell.length_c   1.000
_cell.angle_alpha   90.00
_cell.angle_beta   90.00
_cell.angle_gamma   90.00
#
_symmetry.space_group_name_H-M   'P 1'
#
loop_
_entity.id
_entity.type
_entity.pdbx_description
1 polymer ?
#
loop_
_entity_poly.entity_id
_entity_poly.type
_entity_poly.pdbx_seq_one_letter_code
_entity_poly.pdbx_strand_id
1 'polypeptide(L)'
;MGITLKDLALVIWLTTNFTIHLWTQEYTSFGGALECSLCFHISPQWPLILLGRWKSSGYIIGLQLHEGFSFMGGIQYKLSP
;
A
#
# COMPACT_ATOMS: atom_id res chain seq x y z
N MET A 1 -17.13 -6.53 -14.64
CA MET A 1 -17.75 -5.48 -13.80
C MET A 1 -16.66 -4.94 -12.90
N GLY A 2 -16.02 -3.85 -13.29
CA GLY A 2 -14.94 -3.24 -12.51
C GLY A 2 -15.50 -2.12 -11.65
N ILE A 3 -15.11 -2.10 -10.38
CA ILE A 3 -15.36 -0.97 -9.50
C ILE A 3 -14.59 0.20 -10.10
N THR A 4 -15.29 1.23 -10.58
CA THR A 4 -14.66 2.39 -11.19
C THR A 4 -14.21 3.38 -10.11
N LEU A 5 -13.23 4.24 -10.43
CA LEU A 5 -12.74 5.28 -9.51
C LEU A 5 -13.86 6.20 -9.00
N LYS A 6 -14.92 6.36 -9.79
CA LYS A 6 -16.14 7.11 -9.45
C LYS A 6 -16.98 6.40 -8.39
N ASP A 7 -16.99 5.06 -8.38
CA ASP A 7 -17.66 4.25 -7.35
C ASP A 7 -16.88 4.31 -6.02
N LEU A 8 -15.55 4.43 -6.06
CA LEU A 8 -14.72 4.69 -4.87
C LEU A 8 -14.98 6.08 -4.27
N ALA A 9 -15.16 7.10 -5.11
CA ALA A 9 -15.36 8.49 -4.67
C ALA A 9 -16.71 8.72 -3.97
N LEU A 10 -17.68 7.81 -4.12
CA LEU A 10 -19.00 7.88 -3.49
C LEU A 10 -19.00 7.29 -2.07
N VAL A 11 -17.92 6.62 -1.67
CA VAL A 11 -17.78 6.03 -0.33
C VAL A 11 -17.03 7.01 0.56
N ILE A 12 -17.78 7.86 1.27
CA ILE A 12 -17.29 8.79 2.31
C ILE A 12 -16.44 8.08 3.39
N TRP A 13 -16.48 6.75 3.43
CA TRP A 13 -15.89 5.87 4.44
C TRP A 13 -14.61 5.15 3.94
N LEU A 14 -14.20 5.40 2.69
CA LEU A 14 -13.04 4.76 2.06
C LEU A 14 -11.91 5.77 1.87
N THR A 15 -10.80 5.57 2.57
CA THR A 15 -9.57 6.33 2.33
C THR A 15 -8.55 5.43 1.66
N THR A 16 -8.02 5.87 0.52
CA THR A 16 -6.95 5.18 -0.20
C THR A 16 -5.70 6.02 -0.14
N ASN A 17 -4.58 5.46 0.34
CA ASN A 17 -3.27 6.11 0.21
C ASN A 17 -2.36 5.27 -0.65
N PHE A 18 -1.62 5.96 -1.51
CA PHE A 18 -0.66 5.37 -2.40
C PHE A 18 0.69 6.03 -2.18
N THR A 19 1.73 5.23 -2.04
CA THR A 19 3.09 5.73 -1.86
C THR A 19 4.02 4.98 -2.81
N ILE A 20 4.75 5.76 -3.59
CA ILE A 20 5.76 5.24 -4.51
C ILE A 20 7.11 5.57 -3.91
N HIS A 21 7.92 4.55 -3.69
CA HIS A 21 9.30 4.70 -3.26
C HIS A 21 10.20 4.33 -4.43
N LEU A 22 11.05 5.26 -4.84
CA LEU A 22 12.08 5.03 -5.85
C LEU A 22 13.44 5.13 -5.17
N TRP A 23 14.35 4.22 -5.51
CA TRP A 23 15.74 4.30 -5.09
C TRP A 23 16.66 3.97 -6.25
N THR A 24 17.83 4.58 -6.25
CA THR A 24 18.91 4.24 -7.17
C THR A 24 19.54 2.93 -6.70
N GLN A 25 19.68 1.95 -7.59
CA GLN A 25 20.39 0.71 -7.29
C GLN A 25 21.88 0.90 -7.58
N GLU A 26 22.73 0.14 -6.90
CA GLU A 26 24.10 -0.03 -7.35
C GLU A 26 24.05 -0.60 -8.78
N TYR A 27 24.84 -0.03 -9.70
CA TYR A 27 24.91 -0.42 -11.11
C TYR A 27 23.67 -0.02 -11.95
N THR A 28 23.59 1.28 -12.28
CA THR A 28 22.83 1.89 -13.41
C THR A 28 21.30 1.64 -13.50
N SER A 29 20.67 0.99 -12.54
CA SER A 29 19.24 0.68 -12.54
C SER A 29 18.50 1.38 -11.40
N PHE A 30 17.20 1.62 -11.59
CA PHE A 30 16.32 2.16 -10.57
C PHE A 30 15.45 1.05 -9.98
N GLY A 31 15.38 1.01 -8.65
CA GLY A 31 14.45 0.20 -7.90
C GLY A 31 13.21 1.00 -7.55
N GLY A 32 12.08 0.31 -7.55
CA GLY A 32 10.80 0.83 -7.11
C GLY A 32 10.12 -0.09 -6.11
N ALA A 33 9.39 0.52 -5.18
CA ALA A 33 8.38 -0.12 -4.38
C ALA A 33 7.10 0.70 -4.41
N LEU A 34 5.99 0.00 -4.34
CA LEU A 34 4.65 0.53 -4.39
C LEU A 34 3.92 0.07 -3.15
N GLU A 35 3.45 1.02 -2.35
CA GLU A 35 2.60 0.76 -1.21
C GLU A 35 1.20 1.33 -1.48
N CYS A 36 0.19 0.49 -1.33
CA CYS A 36 -1.21 0.87 -1.44
C CYS A 36 -1.90 0.49 -0.13
N SER A 37 -2.59 1.44 0.47
CA SER A 37 -3.44 1.22 1.64
C SER A 37 -4.87 1.56 1.29
N LEU A 38 -5.79 0.64 1.60
CA LEU A 38 -7.23 0.83 1.51
C LEU A 38 -7.77 0.73 2.92
N CYS A 39 -8.43 1.77 3.39
CA CYS A 39 -9.04 1.80 4.70
C CYS A 39 -10.54 2.02 4.57
N PHE A 40 -11.31 1.02 4.98
CA PHE A 40 -12.76 1.00 5.01
C PHE A 40 -13.22 1.21 6.45
N HIS A 41 -13.84 2.35 6.72
CA HIS A 41 -14.43 2.61 8.02
C HIS A 41 -15.76 1.84 8.09
N ILE A 42 -15.85 0.79 8.91
CA ILE A 42 -17.12 0.13 9.22
C ILE A 42 -17.83 0.91 10.32
N SER A 43 -17.05 1.44 11.26
CA SER A 43 -17.46 2.43 12.25
C SER A 43 -16.30 3.39 12.55
N PRO A 44 -16.54 4.53 13.22
CA PRO A 44 -15.49 5.51 13.51
C PRO A 44 -14.29 4.93 14.29
N GLN A 45 -14.51 3.87 15.06
CA GLN A 45 -13.53 3.24 15.94
C GLN A 45 -12.89 1.98 15.34
N TRP A 46 -13.49 1.41 14.29
CA TRP A 46 -13.08 0.12 13.72
C TRP A 46 -12.91 0.18 12.19
N PRO A 47 -11.90 0.90 11.69
CA PRO A 47 -11.47 0.76 10.31
C PRO A 47 -10.88 -0.61 10.00
N LEU A 48 -11.34 -1.21 8.90
CA LEU A 48 -10.68 -2.32 8.22
C LEU A 48 -9.62 -1.75 7.27
N ILE A 49 -8.38 -2.20 7.43
CA ILE A 49 -7.23 -1.74 6.64
C ILE A 49 -6.67 -2.90 5.84
N LEU A 50 -6.51 -2.67 4.54
CA LEU A 50 -5.81 -3.55 3.62
C LEU A 50 -4.56 -2.81 3.14
N LEU A 51 -3.40 -3.47 3.24
CA LEU A 51 -2.11 -2.96 2.82
C LEU A 51 -1.56 -3.92 1.76
N GLY A 52 -1.38 -3.43 0.55
CA GLY A 52 -0.63 -4.10 -0.50
C GLY A 52 0.72 -3.42 -0.66
N ARG A 53 1.81 -4.20 -0.68
CA ARG A 53 3.13 -3.72 -1.07
C ARG A 53 3.70 -4.57 -2.17
N TRP A 54 4.15 -3.94 -3.24
CA TRP A 54 4.93 -4.56 -4.28
C TRP A 54 6.31 -3.92 -4.33
N LYS A 55 7.36 -4.69 -4.61
CA LYS A 55 8.70 -4.17 -4.85
C LYS A 55 9.34 -4.87 -6.02
N SER A 56 10.00 -4.10 -6.86
CA SER A 56 10.91 -4.59 -7.91
C SER A 56 12.13 -5.31 -7.30
N SER A 57 12.77 -6.16 -8.09
CA SER A 57 14.08 -6.71 -7.75
C SER A 57 15.15 -5.61 -7.70
N GLY A 58 16.18 -5.79 -6.89
CA GLY A 58 17.29 -4.85 -6.82
C GLY A 58 18.44 -5.29 -5.94
N TYR A 59 19.29 -4.33 -5.59
CA TYR A 59 20.40 -4.53 -4.67
C TYR A 59 20.42 -3.38 -3.66
N ILE A 60 20.59 -3.71 -2.37
CA ILE A 60 20.83 -2.75 -1.29
C ILE A 60 22.02 -3.27 -0.48
N ILE A 61 23.10 -2.49 -0.42
CA ILE A 61 24.31 -2.79 0.38
C ILE A 61 24.85 -4.20 0.05
N GLY A 62 25.05 -4.49 -1.24
CA GLY A 62 25.55 -5.80 -1.70
C GLY A 62 24.61 -7.00 -1.50
N LEU A 63 23.41 -6.81 -0.93
CA LEU A 63 22.40 -7.87 -0.79
C LEU A 63 21.41 -7.81 -1.95
N GLN A 64 21.17 -8.96 -2.58
CA GLN A 64 20.16 -9.10 -3.61
C GLN A 64 18.76 -9.06 -2.99
N LEU A 65 17.95 -8.11 -3.45
CA LEU A 65 16.53 -8.03 -3.17
C LEU A 65 15.77 -8.67 -4.32
N HIS A 66 15.03 -9.73 -4.03
CA HIS A 66 14.13 -10.33 -5.01
C HIS A 66 12.86 -9.50 -5.16
N GLU A 67 12.23 -9.57 -6.34
CA GLU A 67 10.89 -9.03 -6.52
C GLU A 67 9.91 -9.69 -5.53
N GLY A 68 8.95 -8.93 -5.03
CA GLY A 68 8.00 -9.47 -4.07
C GLY A 68 6.72 -8.68 -3.98
N PHE A 69 5.64 -9.40 -3.73
CA PHE A 69 4.35 -8.86 -3.37
C PHE A 69 3.98 -9.34 -1.97
N SER A 70 3.49 -8.42 -1.15
CA SER A 70 2.94 -8.74 0.16
C SER A 70 1.59 -8.06 0.32
N PHE A 71 0.67 -8.76 0.95
CA PHE A 71 -0.65 -8.25 1.26
C PHE A 71 -0.98 -8.55 2.72
N MET A 72 -1.44 -7.54 3.43
CA MET A 72 -1.82 -7.63 4.83
C MET A 72 -3.20 -7.01 5.01
N GLY A 73 -4.08 -7.72 5.69
CA GLY A 73 -5.38 -7.20 6.10
C GLY A 73 -5.47 -7.21 7.62
N GLY A 74 -6.04 -6.16 8.20
CA GLY A 74 -6.22 -6.06 9.64
C GLY A 74 -7.31 -5.06 10.01
N ILE A 75 -7.76 -5.15 11.24
CA ILE A 75 -8.70 -4.19 11.82
C ILE A 75 -7.89 -3.30 12.77
N GLN A 76 -7.94 -1.99 12.57
CA GLN A 76 -7.32 -1.03 13.48
C GLN A 76 -8.37 -0.51 14.45
N TYR A 77 -8.09 -0.58 15.75
CA TYR A 77 -8.89 0.11 16.75
C TYR A 77 -8.36 1.54 16.93
N LYS A 78 -9.20 2.55 16.72
CA LYS A 78 -8.88 3.95 17.03
C LYS A 78 -9.50 4.32 18.38
N LEU A 79 -8.64 4.60 19.37
CA LEU A 79 -9.04 5.32 20.57
C LEU A 79 -9.40 6.75 20.18
N SER A 80 -10.68 7.09 20.27
CA SER A 80 -11.11 8.48 20.21
C SER A 80 -10.55 9.23 21.43
N PRO A 81 -9.93 10.41 21.25
CA PRO A 81 -9.56 11.28 22.37
C PRO A 81 -10.79 11.78 23.13
#